data_AF-A0A7X6SYF8-F1
#
_entry.id   AF-A0A7X6SYF8-F1
#
_cell.length_a   1.000
_cell.length_b   1.000
_cell.length_c   1.000
_cell.angle_alpha   90.00
_cell.angle_beta   90.00
_cell.angle_gamma   90.00
#
_symmetry.space_group_name_H-M   'P 1'
#
loop_
_entity.id
_entity.type
_entity.pdbx_description
1 polymer ?
#
loop_
_entity_poly.entity_id
_entity_poly.type
_entity_poly.pdbx_seq_one_letter_code
_entity_poly.pdbx_strand_id
1 'polypeptide(L)'
;MEGMTRKQRLQNLLQALYYPLMAIIASLLIGSIVILLTSKTNPFVAYGYMLSGGFGTVRAFDATLTKAIPLIFTALSFSIAKRSGIINLGAQGQFVIGGICGTAVAVAIPNLPMAIHLPLTLIAGFLGGALFGFITGALKVKFGASELIVTIM
;
A
#
# COMPACT_ATOMS: atom_id res chain seq x y z
N MET A 1 23.82 5.90 -5.50
CA MET A 1 24.35 4.80 -4.65
C MET A 1 25.59 4.14 -5.24
N GLU A 2 25.89 4.37 -6.52
CA GLU A 2 27.20 4.01 -7.11
C GLU A 2 28.26 4.98 -6.54
N GLY A 3 29.30 4.42 -5.92
CA GLY A 3 30.36 5.16 -5.21
C GLY A 3 30.42 4.95 -3.68
N MET A 4 29.42 4.32 -3.06
CA MET A 4 29.44 4.09 -1.60
C MET A 4 30.28 2.87 -1.21
N THR A 5 31.17 3.04 -0.23
CA THR A 5 31.90 1.93 0.41
C THR A 5 30.94 0.94 1.09
N ARG A 6 31.34 -0.34 1.20
CA ARG A 6 30.51 -1.39 1.84
C ARG A 6 30.04 -1.00 3.26
N LYS A 7 30.89 -0.27 4.00
CA LYS A 7 30.59 0.25 5.34
C LYS A 7 29.51 1.34 5.32
N GLN A 8 29.58 2.28 4.38
CA GLN A 8 28.57 3.34 4.21
C GLN A 8 27.21 2.75 3.77
N ARG A 9 27.20 1.73 2.91
CA ARG A 9 25.96 1.03 2.52
C ARG A 9 25.29 0.37 3.73
N LEU A 10 26.08 -0.31 4.57
CA LEU A 10 25.57 -0.96 5.78
C LEU A 10 25.00 0.08 6.77
N GLN A 11 25.70 1.20 6.98
CA GLN A 11 25.23 2.29 7.84
C GLN A 11 23.90 2.88 7.36
N ASN A 12 23.74 3.11 6.06
CA ASN A 12 22.49 3.65 5.51
C ASN A 12 21.33 2.67 5.61
N LEU A 13 21.56 1.37 5.41
CA LEU A 13 20.53 0.35 5.61
C LEU A 13 20.11 0.24 7.09
N LEU A 14 21.08 0.27 8.00
CA LEU A 14 20.80 0.24 9.44
C LEU A 14 19.99 1.47 9.87
N GLN A 15 20.35 2.67 9.38
CA GLN A 15 19.58 3.90 9.64
C GLN A 15 18.17 3.84 9.04
N ALA A 16 18.03 3.30 7.83
CA ALA A 16 16.73 3.15 7.18
C ALA A 16 15.80 2.16 7.91
N LEU A 17 16.36 1.12 8.54
CA LEU A 17 15.61 0.14 9.33
C LEU A 17 15.37 0.57 10.77
N TYR A 18 16.21 1.44 11.32
CA TYR A 18 16.12 1.90 12.71
C TYR A 18 14.76 2.51 13.04
N TYR A 19 14.31 3.50 12.26
CA TYR A 19 13.05 4.19 12.55
C TYR A 19 11.81 3.27 12.45
N PRO A 20 11.62 2.47 11.39
CA PRO A 20 10.51 1.51 11.34
C PRO A 20 10.54 0.48 12.46
N LEU A 21 11.70 -0.07 12.81
CA LEU A 21 11.82 -1.05 13.88
C LEU A 21 11.47 -0.45 15.25
N MET A 22 11.96 0.76 15.53
CA MET A 22 11.62 1.46 16.77
C MET A 22 10.13 1.80 16.84
N ALA A 23 9.51 2.18 15.72
CA ALA A 23 8.07 2.42 15.65
C ALA A 23 7.26 1.14 15.93
N ILE A 24 7.68 -0.01 15.38
CA ILE A 24 7.05 -1.31 15.65
C ILE A 24 7.16 -1.64 17.14
N ILE A 25 8.35 -1.56 17.73
CA ILE A 25 8.56 -1.84 19.17
C ILE A 25 7.70 -0.91 20.02
N ALA A 26 7.73 0.40 19.76
CA ALA A 26 6.92 1.37 20.49
C ALA A 26 5.42 1.07 20.36
N SER A 27 4.94 0.71 19.17
CA SER A 27 3.54 0.34 18.94
C SER A 27 3.12 -0.90 19.73
N LEU A 28 3.98 -1.91 19.82
CA LEU A 28 3.73 -3.13 20.61
C LEU A 28 3.78 -2.86 22.11
N LEU A 29 4.64 -1.95 22.58
CA LEU A 29 4.65 -1.56 23.98
C LEU A 29 3.38 -0.78 24.35
N ILE A 30 3.02 0.23 23.56
CA ILE A 30 1.79 1.01 23.77
C ILE A 30 0.56 0.10 23.68
N GLY A 31 0.49 -0.79 22.68
CA GLY A 31 -0.58 -1.77 22.55
C GLY A 31 -0.67 -2.70 23.77
N SER A 32 0.47 -3.10 24.35
CA SER A 32 0.48 -3.94 25.55
C SER A 32 -0.13 -3.22 26.74
N ILE A 33 0.18 -1.93 26.92
CA ILE A 33 -0.41 -1.09 27.97
C ILE A 33 -1.93 -1.02 27.78
N VAL A 34 -2.41 -0.76 26.56
CA VAL A 34 -3.85 -0.69 26.26
C VAL A 34 -4.55 -2.02 26.56
N ILE A 35 -3.96 -3.15 26.19
CA ILE A 35 -4.52 -4.49 26.44
C ILE A 35 -4.61 -4.77 27.95
N LEU A 36 -3.57 -4.44 28.72
CA LEU A 36 -3.56 -4.60 30.17
C LEU A 36 -4.64 -3.76 30.85
N LEU A 37 -4.87 -2.53 30.38
CA LEU A 37 -5.88 -1.63 30.92
C LEU A 37 -7.32 -2.03 30.54
N THR A 38 -7.52 -2.57 29.34
CA THR A 38 -8.88 -2.79 28.79
C THR A 38 -9.41 -4.20 29.04
N SER A 39 -8.58 -5.22 28.84
CA SER A 39 -9.06 -6.61 28.69
C SER A 39 -8.57 -7.56 29.79
N LYS A 40 -7.81 -7.08 30.80
CA LYS A 40 -7.18 -7.87 31.89
C LYS A 40 -6.44 -9.14 31.42
N THR A 41 -6.16 -9.26 30.12
CA THR A 41 -5.54 -10.42 29.49
C THR A 41 -4.05 -10.15 29.32
N ASN A 42 -3.24 -11.20 29.38
CA ASN A 42 -1.80 -11.08 29.15
C ASN A 42 -1.53 -10.63 27.69
N PRO A 43 -0.81 -9.51 27.44
CA PRO A 43 -0.48 -9.02 26.09
C PRO A 43 0.17 -10.06 25.19
N PHE A 44 0.98 -10.98 25.75
CA PHE A 44 1.60 -12.05 24.98
C PHE A 44 0.57 -12.99 24.35
N VAL A 45 -0.52 -13.29 25.05
CA VAL A 45 -1.62 -14.12 24.52
C VAL A 45 -2.39 -13.36 23.45
N ALA A 46 -2.66 -12.08 23.67
CA ALA A 46 -3.33 -11.23 22.69
C ALA A 46 -2.53 -11.11 21.37
N TYR A 47 -1.20 -10.93 21.46
CA TYR A 47 -0.34 -10.95 20.28
C TYR A 47 -0.23 -12.33 19.66
N GLY A 48 -0.30 -13.41 20.44
CA GLY A 48 -0.43 -14.77 19.92
C GLY A 48 -1.69 -14.93 19.05
N TYR A 49 -2.83 -14.38 19.49
CA TYR A 49 -4.05 -14.36 18.67
C TYR A 49 -3.92 -13.45 17.45
N MET A 50 -3.24 -12.32 17.54
CA MET A 50 -2.97 -11.45 16.38
C MET A 50 -2.16 -12.18 15.31
N LEU A 51 -1.10 -12.91 15.70
CA LEU A 51 -0.29 -13.71 14.79
C LEU A 51 -1.07 -14.89 14.22
N SER A 52 -1.87 -15.57 15.04
CA SER A 52 -2.70 -16.69 14.59
C SER A 52 -3.83 -16.22 13.65
N GLY A 53 -4.36 -15.02 13.87
CA GLY A 53 -5.37 -14.38 13.01
C GLY A 53 -4.83 -13.97 11.65
N GLY A 54 -3.53 -13.73 11.52
CA GLY A 54 -2.87 -13.41 10.24
C GLY A 54 -2.21 -14.61 9.55
N PHE A 55 -1.62 -15.53 10.31
CA PHE A 55 -0.78 -16.62 9.79
C PHE A 55 -1.20 -18.03 10.23
N GLY A 56 -2.18 -18.16 11.13
CA GLY A 56 -2.52 -19.45 11.75
C GLY A 56 -3.26 -20.42 10.84
N THR A 57 -3.86 -19.95 9.74
CA THR A 57 -4.51 -20.81 8.74
C THR A 57 -4.23 -20.29 7.33
N VAL A 58 -4.41 -21.15 6.32
CA VAL A 58 -4.29 -20.75 4.91
C VAL A 58 -5.24 -19.59 4.57
N ARG A 59 -6.46 -19.60 5.10
CA ARG A 59 -7.45 -18.52 4.89
C ARG A 59 -7.05 -17.21 5.57
N ALA A 60 -6.51 -17.28 6.79
CA ALA A 60 -5.97 -16.10 7.50
C ALA A 60 -4.80 -15.47 6.72
N PHE A 61 -3.92 -16.31 6.19
CA PHE A 61 -2.79 -15.88 5.39
C PHE A 61 -3.24 -15.25 4.06
N ASP A 62 -4.18 -15.88 3.36
CA ASP A 62 -4.79 -15.34 2.14
C ASP A 62 -5.47 -13.98 2.37
N ALA A 63 -6.22 -13.84 3.47
CA ALA A 63 -6.82 -12.57 3.87
C ALA A 63 -5.76 -11.49 4.15
N THR A 64 -4.68 -11.87 4.85
CA THR A 64 -3.54 -10.96 5.11
C THR A 64 -2.90 -10.51 3.81
N LEU A 65 -2.65 -11.43 2.88
CA LEU A 65 -2.03 -11.13 1.60
C LEU A 65 -2.92 -10.25 0.73
N THR A 66 -4.22 -10.54 0.69
CA THR A 66 -5.23 -9.74 -0.03
C THR A 66 -5.26 -8.28 0.44
N LYS A 67 -5.00 -8.02 1.73
CA LYS A 67 -4.91 -6.66 2.27
C LYS A 67 -3.52 -6.03 2.11
N ALA A 68 -2.46 -6.83 2.22
CA ALA A 68 -1.08 -6.35 2.13
C ALA A 68 -0.66 -5.98 0.71
N ILE A 69 -1.07 -6.77 -0.30
CA ILE A 69 -0.71 -6.54 -1.71
C ILE A 69 -1.03 -5.10 -2.15
N PRO A 70 -2.27 -4.60 -2.01
CA PRO A 70 -2.59 -3.22 -2.40
C PRO A 70 -1.70 -2.17 -1.71
N LEU A 71 -1.42 -2.34 -0.43
CA LEU A 71 -0.56 -1.42 0.33
C LEU A 71 0.89 -1.44 -0.18
N ILE A 72 1.42 -2.62 -0.50
CA ILE A 72 2.77 -2.75 -1.06
C ILE A 72 2.85 -2.10 -2.44
N PHE A 73 1.87 -2.35 -3.32
CA PHE A 73 1.86 -1.78 -4.67
C PHE A 73 1.66 -0.26 -4.66
N THR A 74 0.83 0.28 -3.77
CA THR A 74 0.68 1.73 -3.60
C THR A 74 1.94 2.39 -3.05
N ALA A 75 2.65 1.75 -2.11
CA ALA A 75 3.96 2.24 -1.63
C ALA A 75 5.04 2.19 -2.72
N LEU A 76 5.02 1.15 -3.56
CA LEU A 76 5.94 1.00 -4.69
C LEU A 76 5.68 2.08 -5.76
N SER A 77 4.42 2.30 -6.15
CA SER A 77 4.05 3.34 -7.12
C SER A 77 4.41 4.73 -6.61
N PHE A 78 4.18 5.00 -5.32
CA PHE A 78 4.63 6.24 -4.67
C PHE A 78 6.14 6.42 -4.75
N SER A 79 6.92 5.36 -4.51
CA SER A 79 8.39 5.41 -4.58
C SER A 79 8.90 5.75 -5.99
N ILE A 80 8.18 5.34 -7.03
CA ILE A 80 8.47 5.70 -8.42
C ILE A 80 8.09 7.16 -8.68
N ALA A 81 6.88 7.58 -8.32
CA ALA A 81 6.40 8.95 -8.50
C ALA A 81 7.27 9.99 -7.75
N LYS A 82 7.78 9.64 -6.56
CA LYS A 82 8.69 10.49 -5.81
C LYS A 82 9.96 10.85 -6.60
N ARG A 83 10.41 10.00 -7.52
CA ARG A 83 11.58 10.28 -8.38
C ARG A 83 11.32 11.43 -9.36
N SER A 84 10.06 11.71 -9.72
CA SER A 84 9.70 12.86 -10.56
C SER A 84 9.42 14.14 -9.76
N GLY A 85 9.69 14.13 -8.45
CA GLY A 85 9.44 15.29 -7.57
C GLY A 85 7.97 15.51 -7.22
N ILE A 86 7.10 14.54 -7.50
CA ILE A 86 5.66 14.59 -7.24
C ILE A 86 5.34 13.75 -6.01
N ILE A 87 4.55 14.32 -5.09
CA ILE A 87 4.06 13.62 -3.89
C ILE A 87 2.58 13.29 -4.13
N ASN A 88 2.30 12.03 -4.47
CA ASN A 88 0.94 11.52 -4.68
C ASN A 88 0.45 10.77 -3.43
N LEU A 89 -0.37 11.42 -2.60
CA LEU A 89 -0.97 10.76 -1.43
C LEU A 89 -2.18 9.89 -1.80
N GLY A 90 -2.80 10.16 -2.94
CA GLY A 90 -4.04 9.54 -3.41
C GLY A 90 -3.85 8.21 -4.14
N ALA A 91 -2.70 7.56 -3.99
CA ALA A 91 -2.41 6.27 -4.62
C ALA A 91 -3.45 5.19 -4.22
N GLN A 92 -3.99 5.25 -3.00
CA GLN A 92 -5.07 4.36 -2.56
C GLN A 92 -6.36 4.61 -3.35
N GLY A 93 -6.74 5.87 -3.57
CA GLY A 93 -7.90 6.23 -4.41
C GLY A 93 -7.73 5.76 -5.85
N GLN A 94 -6.53 5.92 -6.43
CA GLN A 94 -6.20 5.41 -7.76
C GLN A 94 -6.33 3.89 -7.85
N PHE A 95 -5.88 3.16 -6.81
CA PHE A 95 -6.05 1.70 -6.73
C PHE A 95 -7.54 1.31 -6.71
N VAL A 96 -8.36 2.00 -5.91
CA VAL A 96 -9.81 1.75 -5.83
C VAL A 96 -10.50 2.01 -7.17
N ILE A 97 -10.24 3.17 -7.80
CA ILE A 97 -10.82 3.51 -9.11
C ILE A 97 -10.37 2.50 -10.18
N GLY A 98 -9.09 2.11 -10.18
CA GLY A 98 -8.61 1.05 -11.07
C GLY A 98 -9.31 -0.29 -10.82
N GLY A 99 -9.52 -0.67 -9.56
CA GLY A 99 -10.29 -1.86 -9.20
C GLY A 99 -11.72 -1.81 -9.71
N ILE A 100 -12.39 -0.66 -9.61
CA ILE A 100 -13.74 -0.44 -10.15
C ILE A 100 -13.75 -0.58 -11.67
N CYS A 101 -12.85 0.09 -12.39
CA CYS A 101 -12.78 0.02 -13.84
C CYS A 101 -12.46 -1.40 -14.35
N GLY A 102 -11.53 -2.10 -13.70
CA GLY A 102 -11.23 -3.50 -14.00
C GLY A 102 -12.44 -4.40 -13.78
N THR A 103 -13.09 -4.28 -12.61
CA THR A 103 -14.30 -5.06 -12.28
C THR A 103 -15.43 -4.77 -13.27
N ALA A 104 -15.63 -3.51 -13.65
CA ALA A 104 -16.65 -3.12 -14.61
C ALA A 104 -16.45 -3.81 -15.96
N VAL A 105 -15.21 -3.86 -16.47
CA VAL A 105 -14.91 -4.56 -17.73
C VAL A 105 -15.05 -6.08 -17.58
N ALA A 106 -14.58 -6.65 -16.47
CA ALA A 106 -14.67 -8.07 -16.19
C ALA A 106 -16.12 -8.58 -16.11
N VAL A 107 -17.04 -7.74 -15.63
CA VAL A 107 -18.47 -8.05 -15.52
C VAL A 107 -19.24 -7.71 -16.80
N ALA A 108 -18.88 -6.62 -17.49
CA ALA A 108 -19.60 -6.16 -18.67
C ALA A 108 -19.38 -7.03 -19.92
N ILE A 109 -18.24 -7.71 -20.03
CA ILE A 109 -17.91 -8.55 -21.19
C ILE A 109 -17.71 -10.02 -20.76
N PRO A 110 -18.79 -10.71 -20.35
CA PRO A 110 -18.69 -12.11 -19.94
C PRO A 110 -18.34 -13.01 -21.13
N ASN A 111 -17.67 -14.14 -20.87
CA ASN A 111 -17.37 -15.22 -21.82
C ASN A 111 -16.18 -15.01 -22.77
N LEU A 112 -15.24 -14.12 -22.48
CA LEU A 112 -13.97 -14.09 -23.20
C LEU A 112 -13.02 -15.22 -22.74
N PRO A 113 -12.17 -15.76 -23.63
CA PRO A 113 -11.07 -16.63 -23.22
C PRO A 113 -10.21 -15.94 -22.16
N MET A 114 -9.79 -16.69 -21.13
CA MET A 114 -9.01 -16.16 -20.00
C MET A 114 -7.77 -15.37 -20.45
N ALA A 115 -7.11 -15.84 -21.52
CA ALA A 115 -5.94 -15.20 -22.10
C ALA A 115 -6.17 -13.77 -22.60
N ILE A 116 -7.41 -13.41 -22.96
CA ILE A 116 -7.78 -12.07 -23.44
C ILE A 116 -8.47 -11.29 -22.31
N HIS A 117 -9.35 -11.97 -21.57
CA HIS A 117 -10.17 -11.35 -20.54
C HIS A 117 -9.32 -10.77 -19.40
N LEU A 118 -8.27 -11.49 -18.98
CA LEU A 118 -7.39 -11.04 -17.90
C LEU A 118 -6.56 -9.80 -18.29
N PRO A 119 -5.81 -9.77 -19.41
CA PRO A 119 -5.12 -8.55 -19.85
C PRO A 119 -6.07 -7.37 -20.04
N LEU A 120 -7.25 -7.59 -20.62
CA LEU A 120 -8.23 -6.53 -20.85
C LEU A 120 -8.69 -5.89 -19.54
N THR A 121 -8.98 -6.72 -18.53
CA THR A 121 -9.35 -6.28 -17.17
C THR A 121 -8.23 -5.48 -16.52
N LEU A 122 -6.98 -5.93 -16.65
CA LEU A 122 -5.81 -5.24 -16.10
C LEU A 122 -5.57 -3.90 -16.78
N ILE A 123 -5.70 -3.83 -18.12
CA ILE A 123 -5.57 -2.58 -18.88
C ILE A 123 -6.67 -1.60 -18.48
N ALA A 124 -7.91 -2.06 -18.35
CA ALA A 124 -9.01 -1.22 -17.90
C ALA A 124 -8.77 -0.63 -16.50
N GLY A 125 -8.28 -1.45 -15.57
CA GLY A 125 -7.93 -0.97 -14.24
C GLY A 125 -6.74 -0.01 -14.23
N PHE A 126 -5.71 -0.29 -15.03
CA PHE A 126 -4.57 0.61 -15.22
C PHE A 126 -5.02 1.98 -15.76
N LEU A 127 -5.85 1.99 -16.82
CA LEU A 127 -6.37 3.22 -17.41
C LEU A 127 -7.25 3.98 -16.42
N GLY A 128 -8.11 3.30 -15.67
CA GLY A 128 -8.93 3.93 -14.63
C GLY A 128 -8.09 4.65 -13.58
N GLY A 129 -7.10 3.96 -13.00
CA GLY A 129 -6.17 4.56 -12.04
C GLY A 129 -5.33 5.69 -12.63
N ALA A 130 -4.84 5.52 -13.87
CA ALA A 130 -4.05 6.51 -14.59
C ALA A 130 -4.86 7.79 -14.89
N LEU A 131 -6.11 7.65 -15.33
CA LEU A 131 -7.01 8.79 -15.56
C LEU A 131 -7.29 9.55 -14.26
N PHE A 132 -7.50 8.84 -13.15
CA PHE A 132 -7.72 9.48 -11.86
C PHE A 132 -6.47 10.25 -11.39
N GLY A 133 -5.28 9.67 -11.53
CA GLY A 133 -4.03 10.37 -11.25
C GLY A 133 -3.74 11.52 -12.21
N PHE A 134 -4.15 11.39 -13.47
CA PHE A 134 -4.01 12.44 -14.48
C PHE A 134 -4.78 13.71 -14.10
N ILE A 135 -5.97 13.57 -13.52
CA ILE A 135 -6.76 14.71 -13.04
C ILE A 135 -5.94 15.56 -12.06
N THR A 136 -5.26 14.94 -11.10
CA THR A 136 -4.39 15.66 -10.16
C THR A 136 -3.26 16.40 -10.87
N GLY A 137 -2.57 15.72 -11.79
CA GLY A 137 -1.47 16.32 -12.56
C GLY A 137 -1.94 17.51 -13.40
N ALA A 138 -3.09 17.37 -14.07
CA ALA A 138 -3.70 18.43 -14.85
C ALA A 138 -4.07 19.64 -13.98
N LEU A 139 -4.61 19.41 -12.78
CA LEU A 139 -4.95 20.49 -11.84
C LEU A 139 -3.70 21.24 -11.35
N LYS A 140 -2.59 20.54 -11.08
CA LYS A 140 -1.32 21.20 -10.76
C LYS A 140 -0.82 22.06 -11.90
N VAL A 141 -0.75 21.50 -13.11
CA VAL A 141 -0.19 22.21 -14.27
C VAL A 141 -1.04 23.44 -14.63
N LYS A 142 -2.36 23.31 -14.56
CA LYS A 142 -3.28 24.39 -14.96
C LYS A 142 -3.49 25.45 -13.88
N PHE A 143 -3.53 25.06 -12.61
CA PHE A 143 -3.95 25.95 -11.52
C PHE A 143 -2.87 26.14 -10.44
N GLY A 144 -1.71 25.50 -10.54
CA GLY A 144 -0.68 25.53 -9.50
C GLY A 144 -1.10 24.84 -8.20
N ALA A 145 -2.13 24.00 -8.24
CA ALA A 145 -2.66 23.33 -7.06
C ALA A 145 -1.63 22.37 -6.45
N SER A 146 -1.58 22.31 -5.12
CA SER A 146 -0.73 21.36 -4.40
C SER A 146 -1.23 19.94 -4.63
N GLU A 147 -0.40 19.09 -5.26
CA GLU A 147 -0.68 17.66 -5.45
C GLU A 147 -1.02 16.96 -4.13
N LEU A 148 -0.38 17.38 -3.03
CA LEU A 148 -0.63 16.80 -1.72
C LEU A 148 -2.05 17.08 -1.26
N ILE A 149 -2.54 18.31 -1.42
CA ILE A 149 -3.89 18.71 -1.00
C ILE A 149 -4.95 18.08 -1.91
N VAL A 150 -4.73 18.10 -3.23
CA VAL A 150 -5.68 17.57 -4.22
C VAL A 150 -5.80 16.04 -4.14
N THR A 151 -4.83 15.36 -3.53
CA THR A 151 -4.81 13.89 -3.39
C THR A 151 -5.01 13.37 -1.98
N ILE A 152 -5.27 14.25 -1.00
CA ILE A 152 -5.81 13.81 0.29
C ILE A 152 -7.22 13.29 0.03
N MET A 153 -7.40 11.98 0.13
CA MET A 153 -8.68 11.28 0.03
C MET A 153 -9.07 10.69 1.38
#